data_AF-A0A662GSM9-F1
#
_entry.id   AF-A0A662GSM9-F1
#
_cell.length_a   1.000
_cell.length_b   1.000
_cell.length_c   1.000
_cell.angle_alpha   90.00
_cell.angle_beta   90.00
_cell.angle_gamma   90.00
#
_symmetry.space_group_name_H-M   'P 1'
#
loop_
_entity.id
_entity.type
_entity.pdbx_description
1 polymer ?
#
loop_
_entity_poly.entity_id
_entity_poly.type
_entity_poly.pdbx_seq_one_letter_code
_entity_poly.pdbx_strand_id
1 'polypeptide(L)'
;MSEFHRRFIKHFKLPFSVSEEVLVDILESVEERVIEYILDELDIRLLNYPLEAEVSFLNDKEIAVVLYLTLIISPLSPQVTKKEEIADLISEKFFKLFEEKLKAITHVKENDK
;
A
#
# COMPACT_ATOMS: atom_id res chain seq x y z
N MET A 1 -20.98 13.10 7.26
CA MET A 1 -20.00 12.12 6.73
C MET A 1 -18.90 11.99 7.77
N SER A 2 -18.35 10.79 7.97
CA SER A 2 -17.23 10.60 8.90
C SER A 2 -16.03 10.17 8.08
N GLU A 3 -15.09 11.09 7.93
CA GLU A 3 -13.80 10.87 7.31
C GLU A 3 -12.87 10.22 8.33
N PHE A 4 -12.09 9.25 7.89
CA PHE A 4 -11.09 8.57 8.71
C PHE A 4 -9.77 8.60 7.97
N HIS A 5 -8.76 9.17 8.63
CA HIS A 5 -7.41 9.25 8.11
C HIS A 5 -6.48 8.41 8.97
N ARG A 6 -5.65 7.58 8.35
CA ARG A 6 -4.63 6.81 9.05
C ARG A 6 -3.35 6.75 8.23
N ARG A 7 -2.24 6.86 8.93
CA ARG A 7 -0.90 6.75 8.36
C ARG A 7 -0.26 5.45 8.83
N PHE A 8 0.25 4.68 7.90
CA PHE A 8 1.02 3.47 8.16
C PHE A 8 2.43 3.63 7.61
N ILE A 9 3.42 3.07 8.29
CA ILE A 9 4.82 3.13 7.88
C ILE A 9 5.40 1.73 8.03
N LYS A 10 6.05 1.23 6.98
CA LYS A 10 6.82 -0.01 7.04
C LYS A 10 8.19 0.20 6.41
N HIS A 11 9.22 -0.31 7.08
CA HIS A 11 10.57 -0.27 6.56
C HIS A 11 10.87 -1.57 5.80
N PHE A 12 11.59 -1.43 4.68
CA PHE A 12 12.02 -2.55 3.86
C PHE A 12 13.53 -2.49 3.67
N LYS A 13 14.16 -3.65 3.80
CA LYS A 13 15.57 -3.83 3.44
C LYS A 13 15.66 -4.10 1.96
N LEU A 14 16.55 -3.38 1.30
CA LEU A 14 16.90 -3.57 -0.10
C LEU A 14 18.19 -4.41 -0.17
N PRO A 15 18.15 -5.63 -0.73
CA PRO A 15 19.37 -6.44 -0.89
C PRO A 15 20.32 -5.86 -1.95
N PHE A 16 19.84 -4.96 -2.80
CA PHE A 16 20.61 -4.18 -3.78
C PHE A 16 19.97 -2.82 -4.01
N SER A 17 20.69 -1.91 -4.66
CA SER A 17 20.16 -0.60 -5.05
C SER A 17 19.04 -0.76 -6.09
N VAL A 18 17.85 -0.28 -5.75
CA VAL A 18 16.68 -0.17 -6.63
C VAL A 18 16.54 1.30 -7.03
N SER A 19 16.32 1.56 -8.32
CA SER A 19 16.07 2.93 -8.78
C SER A 19 14.73 3.44 -8.26
N GLU A 20 14.64 4.75 -8.07
CA GLU A 20 13.39 5.41 -7.68
C GLU A 20 12.25 5.12 -8.67
N GLU A 21 12.53 5.16 -9.98
CA GLU A 21 11.56 4.81 -11.04
C GLU A 21 10.92 3.43 -10.82
N VAL A 22 11.74 2.41 -10.50
CA VAL A 22 11.22 1.06 -10.26
C VAL A 22 10.37 1.01 -8.99
N LEU A 23 10.72 1.78 -7.96
CA LEU A 23 9.92 1.85 -6.73
C LEU A 23 8.58 2.55 -6.97
N VAL A 24 8.56 3.58 -7.82
CA VAL A 24 7.33 4.26 -8.26
C VAL A 24 6.43 3.29 -9.04
N ASP A 25 6.98 2.55 -10.01
CA ASP A 25 6.21 1.54 -10.77
C ASP A 25 5.62 0.45 -9.84
N ILE A 26 6.37 0.03 -8.82
CA ILE A 26 5.86 -0.90 -7.82
C ILE A 26 4.71 -0.27 -7.04
N LEU A 27 4.87 0.97 -6.56
CA LEU A 27 3.83 1.66 -5.78
C LEU A 27 2.53 1.75 -6.58
N GLU A 28 2.58 2.31 -7.80
CA GLU A 28 1.39 2.48 -8.65
C GLU A 28 0.68 1.14 -8.88
N SER A 29 1.45 0.10 -9.23
CA SER A 29 0.88 -1.22 -9.46
C SER A 29 0.33 -1.88 -8.19
N VAL A 30 0.86 -1.57 -7.00
CA VAL A 30 0.32 -2.05 -5.73
C VAL A 30 -0.96 -1.31 -5.38
N GLU A 31 -0.99 0.02 -5.52
CA GLU A 31 -2.17 0.83 -5.25
C GLU A 31 -3.37 0.37 -6.07
N GLU A 32 -3.21 0.19 -7.38
CA GLU A 32 -4.26 -0.30 -8.28
C GLU A 32 -4.86 -1.62 -7.78
N ARG A 33 -4.01 -2.59 -7.44
CA ARG A 33 -4.46 -3.92 -6.95
C ARG A 33 -5.12 -3.85 -5.57
N VAL A 34 -4.70 -2.92 -4.72
CA VAL A 34 -5.35 -2.74 -3.40
C VAL A 34 -6.71 -2.08 -3.58
N ILE A 35 -6.88 -1.20 -4.56
CA ILE A 35 -8.17 -0.59 -4.87
C ILE A 35 -9.16 -1.62 -5.39
N GLU A 36 -8.72 -2.50 -6.30
CA GLU A 36 -9.51 -3.65 -6.74
C GLU A 36 -9.97 -4.49 -5.53
N TYR A 37 -9.03 -4.81 -4.62
CA TYR A 37 -9.36 -5.52 -3.39
C TYR A 37 -10.40 -4.80 -2.52
N ILE A 38 -10.31 -3.47 -2.38
CA ILE A 38 -11.28 -2.70 -1.59
C ILE A 38 -12.67 -2.71 -2.23
N LEU A 39 -12.73 -2.58 -3.55
CA LEU A 39 -14.00 -2.54 -4.30
C LEU A 39 -14.66 -3.92 -4.35
N ASP A 40 -13.89 -4.98 -4.58
CA ASP A 40 -14.40 -6.32 -4.84
C ASP A 40 -14.61 -7.15 -3.56
N GLU A 41 -13.66 -7.12 -2.62
CA GLU A 41 -13.69 -8.00 -1.44
C GLU A 41 -14.31 -7.35 -0.21
N LEU A 42 -14.14 -6.03 -0.02
CA LEU A 42 -14.64 -5.34 1.17
C LEU A 42 -16.07 -4.79 0.98
N ASP A 43 -16.60 -4.77 -0.24
CA ASP A 43 -17.93 -4.21 -0.62
C ASP A 43 -18.13 -2.79 -0.07
N ILE A 44 -17.05 -1.99 -0.08
CA ILE A 44 -17.08 -0.62 0.40
C ILE A 44 -17.31 0.30 -0.80
N ARG A 45 -18.41 1.05 -0.77
CA ARG A 45 -18.59 2.18 -1.68
C ARG A 45 -17.67 3.32 -1.27
N LEU A 46 -16.50 3.36 -1.89
CA LEU A 46 -15.57 4.47 -1.77
C LEU A 46 -16.15 5.72 -2.47
N LEU A 47 -16.07 6.86 -1.80
CA LEU A 47 -16.45 8.16 -2.38
C LEU A 47 -15.24 8.91 -2.96
N ASN A 48 -14.04 8.37 -2.77
CA ASN A 48 -12.75 8.94 -3.15
C ASN A 48 -11.72 7.84 -3.43
N TYR A 49 -10.61 8.20 -4.07
CA TYR A 49 -9.39 7.39 -4.08
C TYR A 49 -8.82 7.38 -2.66
N PRO A 50 -8.76 6.23 -1.96
CA PRO A 50 -8.52 6.25 -0.53
C PRO A 50 -7.03 6.17 -0.18
N LEU A 51 -6.14 5.89 -1.13
CA LEU A 51 -4.74 5.55 -0.87
C LEU A 51 -3.82 6.63 -1.43
N GLU A 52 -2.78 6.99 -0.70
CA GLU A 52 -1.62 7.70 -1.25
C GLU A 52 -0.39 7.07 -0.62
N ALA A 53 0.58 6.66 -1.42
CA ALA A 53 1.81 6.07 -0.92
C ALA A 53 3.06 6.85 -1.35
N GLU A 54 4.03 6.91 -0.44
CA GLU A 54 5.33 7.55 -0.67
C GLU A 54 6.46 6.60 -0.27
N VAL A 55 7.58 6.67 -0.99
CA VAL A 55 8.82 5.99 -0.59
C VAL A 55 9.87 7.02 -0.22
N SER A 56 10.56 6.79 0.89
CA SER A 56 11.72 7.57 1.31
C SER A 56 12.92 6.66 1.49
N PHE A 57 14.05 7.02 0.87
CA PHE A 57 15.32 6.33 1.10
C PHE A 57 15.87 6.72 2.47
N LEU A 58 16.04 5.74 3.37
CA LEU A 58 16.72 5.94 4.65
C LEU A 58 18.24 5.81 4.48
N ASN A 59 18.65 4.91 3.57
CA ASN A 59 20.02 4.72 3.09
C ASN A 59 20.00 3.82 1.83
N ASP A 60 21.17 3.50 1.27
CA ASP A 60 21.30 2.68 0.04
C ASP A 60 20.70 1.26 0.13
N LYS A 61 20.40 0.79 1.35
CA LYS A 61 19.91 -0.57 1.63
C LYS A 61 18.61 -0.58 2.40
N GLU A 62 17.98 0.57 2.61
CA GLU A 62 16.76 0.66 3.42
C GLU A 62 15.87 1.78 2.93
N ILE A 63 14.59 1.45 2.76
CA ILE A 63 13.53 2.40 2.42
C ILE A 63 12.44 2.36 3.47
N ALA A 64 11.80 3.49 3.68
CA ALA A 64 10.53 3.61 4.38
C ALA A 64 9.43 3.81 3.35
N VAL A 65 8.40 2.97 3.40
CA VAL A 65 7.17 3.16 2.63
C VAL A 65 6.10 3.67 3.57
N VAL A 66 5.53 4.81 3.23
CA VAL A 66 4.47 5.47 3.98
C VAL A 66 3.19 5.34 3.19
N LEU A 67 2.15 4.82 3.83
CA LEU A 67 0.80 4.72 3.28
C LEU A 67 -0.11 5.67 4.04
N TYR A 68 -0.72 6.61 3.32
CA TYR A 68 -1.79 7.47 3.80
C TYR A 68 -3.11 6.90 3.30
N LEU A 69 -4.01 6.61 4.23
CA LEU A 69 -5.32 6.05 3.94
C LEU A 69 -6.40 7.04 4.39
N THR A 70 -7.28 7.43 3.46
CA THR A 70 -8.46 8.27 3.70
C THR A 70 -9.72 7.53 3.32
N LEU A 71 -10.46 7.07 4.34
CA LEU A 71 -11.74 6.36 4.17
C LEU A 71 -12.91 7.30 4.43
N ILE A 72 -13.71 7.55 3.39
CA ILE A 72 -14.98 8.26 3.50
C ILE A 72 -16.13 7.24 3.42
N ILE A 73 -16.48 6.66 4.58
CA ILE A 73 -17.57 5.68 4.66
C ILE A 73 -18.89 6.40 4.99
N SER A 74 -19.94 6.05 4.24
CA SER A 74 -21.31 6.52 4.52
C SER A 74 -21.71 6.23 5.98
N PRO A 75 -22.28 7.21 6.71
CA PRO A 75 -22.73 7.01 8.09
C PRO A 75 -23.87 5.99 8.21
N LEU A 76 -24.54 5.68 7.10
CA LEU A 76 -25.60 4.67 7.02
C LEU A 76 -25.06 3.26 6.76
N SER A 77 -23.76 3.11 6.51
CA SER A 77 -23.13 1.81 6.30
C SER A 77 -22.86 1.11 7.64
N PRO A 78 -23.17 -0.19 7.79
CA PRO A 78 -22.80 -0.98 8.97
C PRO A 78 -21.29 -0.96 9.25
N GLN A 79 -20.49 -0.77 8.19
CA GLN A 79 -19.04 -0.75 8.24
C GLN A 79 -18.46 0.52 8.88
N VAL A 80 -19.27 1.54 9.19
CA VAL A 80 -18.82 2.79 9.82
C VAL A 80 -18.12 2.56 11.17
N THR A 81 -18.45 1.47 11.86
CA THR A 81 -17.83 1.08 13.15
C THR A 81 -16.54 0.28 13.00
N LYS A 82 -16.24 -0.19 11.78
CA LYS A 82 -15.10 -1.06 11.46
C LYS A 82 -13.98 -0.35 10.70
N LYS A 83 -13.98 0.99 10.68
CA LYS A 83 -13.00 1.78 9.90
C LYS A 83 -11.55 1.46 10.22
N GLU A 84 -11.27 1.22 11.49
CA GLU A 84 -9.92 0.86 11.94
C GLU A 84 -9.51 -0.53 11.43
N GLU A 85 -10.38 -1.54 11.58
CA GLU A 85 -10.17 -2.90 11.08
C GLU A 85 -9.98 -2.91 9.55
N ILE A 86 -10.83 -2.18 8.82
CA ILE A 86 -10.73 -2.00 7.38
C ILE A 86 -9.40 -1.37 7.00
N ALA A 87 -9.00 -0.31 7.72
CA ALA A 87 -7.73 0.37 7.47
C ALA A 87 -6.53 -0.55 7.71
N ASP A 88 -6.57 -1.37 8.76
CA ASP A 88 -5.52 -2.33 9.06
C ASP A 88 -5.44 -3.40 7.95
N LEU A 89 -6.57 -3.97 7.52
CA LEU A 89 -6.63 -4.94 6.41
C LEU A 89 -6.07 -4.39 5.10
N ILE A 90 -6.44 -3.15 4.76
CA ILE A 90 -5.93 -2.46 3.57
C ILE A 90 -4.41 -2.28 3.67
N SER A 91 -3.92 -1.83 4.82
CA SER A 91 -2.49 -1.62 5.03
C SER A 91 -1.69 -2.94 4.95
N GLU A 92 -2.21 -4.02 5.52
CA GLU A 92 -1.60 -5.34 5.47
C GLU A 92 -1.51 -5.85 4.03
N LYS A 93 -2.61 -5.72 3.27
CA LYS A 93 -2.66 -6.10 1.86
C LYS A 93 -1.65 -5.29 1.04
N PHE A 94 -1.63 -3.98 1.22
CA PHE A 94 -0.72 -3.07 0.53
C PHE A 94 0.74 -3.46 0.78
N PHE A 95 1.15 -3.56 2.05
CA PHE A 95 2.55 -3.87 2.37
C PHE A 95 2.96 -5.28 1.97
N LYS A 96 2.02 -6.24 1.99
CA LYS A 96 2.28 -7.60 1.51
C LYS A 96 2.55 -7.61 0.01
N LEU A 97 1.70 -6.96 -0.79
CA LEU A 97 1.86 -6.87 -2.24
C LEU A 97 3.14 -6.11 -2.63
N PHE A 98 3.45 -5.04 -1.91
CA PHE A 98 4.70 -4.30 -2.09
C PHE A 98 5.92 -5.19 -1.83
N GLU A 99 5.92 -5.94 -0.73
CA GLU A 99 7.00 -6.86 -0.38
C GLU A 99 7.18 -7.96 -1.42
N GLU A 100 6.07 -8.53 -1.92
CA GLU A 100 6.08 -9.56 -2.96
C GLU A 100 6.69 -9.04 -4.28
N LYS A 101 6.28 -7.85 -4.73
CA LYS A 101 6.86 -7.23 -5.94
C LYS A 101 8.32 -6.87 -5.76
N LEU A 102 8.68 -6.32 -4.61
CA LEU A 102 10.07 -5.99 -4.29
C LEU A 102 10.94 -7.25 -4.37
N LYS A 103 10.48 -8.37 -3.78
CA LYS A 103 11.18 -9.68 -3.88
C LYS A 103 11.24 -10.22 -5.30
N ALA A 104 10.18 -10.07 -6.10
CA ALA A 104 10.18 -10.56 -7.48
C ALA A 104 11.30 -9.92 -8.32
N ILE A 105 11.52 -8.61 -8.15
CA ILE A 105 12.61 -7.89 -8.82
C ILE A 105 13.98 -8.38 -8.34
N THR A 106 14.05 -8.84 -7.09
CA THR A 106 15.30 -9.36 -6.52
C THR A 106 15.75 -10.67 -7.13
N HIS A 107 14.80 -11.56 -7.43
CA HIS A 107 15.11 -12.85 -8.05
C HIS A 107 15.43 -12.75 -9.54
N VAL A 108 14.90 -11.76 -10.25
CA VAL A 108 15.23 -11.56 -11.68
C VAL A 108 16.71 -11.19 -11.84
N LYS A 109 17.26 -10.33 -10.97
CA LYS A 109 18.69 -9.93 -11.04
C LYS A 109 19.67 -11.04 -10.62
N GLU A 110 19.24 -12.04 -9.85
CA GLU A 110 20.11 -13.16 -9.46
C GLU A 110 20.32 -14.16 -10.60
N ASN A 111 19.40 -14.26 -11.55
CA ASN A 111 19.50 -15.17 -12.71
C ASN A 111 20.28 -14.59 -13.91
N ASP A 112 20.61 -13.30 -13.88
CA ASP A 112 21.43 -12.62 -14.91
C ASP A 112 22.93 -12.53 -14.53
N LYS A 113 23.38 -13.29 -13.54
CA LYS A 113 24.79 -13.45 -13.15
C LYS A 113 25.26 -14.89 -13.33
#